data_AF-A0A350P957-F1
#
_entry.id   AF-A0A350P957-F1
#
_cell.length_a   1.000
_cell.length_b   1.000
_cell.length_c   1.000
_cell.angle_alpha   90.00
_cell.angle_beta   90.00
_cell.angle_gamma   90.00
#
_symmetry.space_group_name_H-M   'P 1'
#
loop_
_entity.id
_entity.type
_entity.pdbx_description
1 polymer ?
#
loop_
_entity_poly.entity_id
_entity_poly.type
_entity_poly.pdbx_seq_one_letter_code
_entity_poly.pdbx_strand_id
1 'polypeptide(L)'
;PYKEPSNVLYQLLGDIVQEGRRFASSADVKASDMNSQAPVGTTLAILEREMKVLSAVQARVHHSMGAELKILSRIVRDYGPMRYPYDDSEEPLMAQDFDDRVDIIPVSDPNSGTMAQRIMQYQAALQLSATAPQMYDLPLLHRQMIEVLGIRDAENIIPTDKDIKPTDPVTENMMIMMGEPVKAFAYQDHEAHIQTHMAAMEDPKIVKMLSMAPDAKVKQAAMMAHIAEHVAFLYRQQIEKELGVELPPPDEPLPEDIELRISKLVAPAAAQLTGKDKREMEAQRIQEQMKDPVIQLQQAELQLKAKQAQDKVQTDMARIQADLAKNREKTELERDKLSQEAKVEGAKLGVRIAEDASREEIEKSRMKSKDLLDGVKVGVDIAKELSGE
;
A
#
# COMPACT_ATOMS: atom_id res chain seq x y z
N PRO A 1 -93.06 24.34 34.81
CA PRO A 1 -92.80 24.04 33.38
C PRO A 1 -91.29 24.07 33.09
N TYR A 2 -90.56 23.06 33.56
CA TYR A 2 -89.18 22.83 33.12
C TYR A 2 -89.25 21.73 32.07
N LYS A 3 -89.19 22.14 30.79
CA LYS A 3 -89.01 21.19 29.70
C LYS A 3 -87.62 20.58 29.88
N GLU A 4 -87.58 19.26 29.92
CA GLU A 4 -86.39 18.40 29.81
C GLU A 4 -85.38 18.97 28.80
N PRO A 5 -84.07 18.68 28.93
CA PRO A 5 -83.05 19.27 28.07
C PRO A 5 -83.47 19.13 26.60
N SER A 6 -83.59 20.28 25.92
CA SER A 6 -84.03 20.35 24.52
C SER A 6 -83.25 19.34 23.69
N ASN A 7 -83.93 18.56 22.84
CA ASN A 7 -83.27 17.66 21.90
C ASN A 7 -82.21 18.39 21.06
N VAL A 8 -82.41 19.69 20.81
CA VAL A 8 -81.44 20.57 20.14
C VAL A 8 -80.18 20.77 20.99
N LEU A 9 -80.29 20.88 22.31
CA LEU A 9 -79.13 20.99 23.20
C LEU A 9 -78.35 19.67 23.30
N TYR A 10 -79.04 18.53 23.27
CA TYR A 10 -78.39 17.22 23.23
C TYR A 10 -77.66 16.99 21.90
N GLN A 11 -78.27 17.37 20.77
CA GLN A 11 -77.62 17.37 19.46
C GLN A 11 -76.42 18.30 19.42
N LEU A 12 -76.55 19.54 19.91
CA LEU A 12 -75.44 20.49 19.98
C LEU A 12 -74.29 19.96 20.86
N LEU A 13 -74.59 19.34 22.00
CA LEU A 13 -73.57 18.72 22.85
C LEU A 13 -72.89 17.56 22.13
N GLY A 14 -73.65 16.73 21.41
CA GLY A 14 -73.11 15.65 20.57
C GLY A 14 -72.16 16.17 19.50
N ASP A 15 -72.55 17.21 18.77
CA ASP A 15 -71.75 17.86 17.74
C ASP A 15 -70.47 18.47 18.34
N ILE A 16 -70.55 19.13 19.50
CA ILE A 16 -69.40 19.68 20.21
C ILE A 16 -68.44 18.56 20.66
N VAL A 17 -68.96 17.44 21.19
CA VAL A 17 -68.12 16.30 21.61
C VAL A 17 -67.46 15.65 20.40
N GLN A 18 -68.18 15.52 19.28
CA GLN A 18 -67.66 14.93 18.06
C GLN A 18 -66.57 15.81 17.42
N GLU A 19 -66.79 17.12 17.34
CA GLU A 19 -65.79 18.07 16.85
C GLU A 19 -64.61 18.20 17.82
N GLY A 20 -64.85 18.16 19.14
CA GLY A 20 -63.79 18.11 20.15
C GLY A 20 -62.90 16.87 20.04
N ARG A 21 -63.50 15.69 19.78
CA ARG A 21 -62.75 14.45 19.52
C ARG A 21 -61.95 14.54 18.22
N ARG A 22 -62.53 15.08 17.15
CA ARG A 22 -61.83 15.29 15.87
C ARG A 22 -60.63 16.21 16.02
N PHE A 23 -60.79 17.32 16.73
CA PHE A 23 -59.73 18.27 17.03
C PHE A 23 -58.60 17.59 17.84
N ALA A 24 -58.94 16.87 18.91
CA ALA A 24 -57.95 16.14 19.71
C ALA A 24 -57.23 15.04 18.91
N SER A 25 -57.95 14.30 18.06
CA SER A 25 -57.37 13.23 17.24
C SER A 25 -56.47 13.75 16.12
N SER A 26 -56.59 15.01 15.71
CA SER A 26 -55.77 15.60 14.64
C SER A 26 -54.29 15.76 15.03
N ALA A 27 -54.00 15.84 16.34
CA ALA A 27 -52.64 15.81 16.86
C ALA A 27 -52.07 14.37 16.99
N ASP A 28 -52.94 13.35 16.85
CA ASP A 28 -52.64 11.95 17.13
C ASP A 28 -52.59 11.09 15.85
N VAL A 29 -52.63 11.72 14.66
CA VAL A 29 -52.50 11.05 13.37
C VAL A 29 -51.04 10.67 13.13
N LYS A 30 -50.62 9.64 13.88
CA LYS A 30 -49.68 8.59 13.47
C LYS A 30 -48.40 9.05 12.78
N ALA A 31 -47.50 9.65 13.56
CA ALA A 31 -46.06 9.52 13.32
C ALA A 31 -45.63 8.04 13.17
N SER A 32 -46.41 7.08 13.70
CA SER A 32 -46.17 5.63 13.62
C SER A 32 -46.64 4.94 12.31
N ASP A 33 -47.54 5.55 11.53
CA ASP A 33 -47.98 4.99 10.22
C ASP A 33 -47.22 5.57 9.03
N MET A 34 -46.31 6.52 9.29
CA MET A 34 -45.41 7.02 8.26
C MET A 34 -44.49 5.89 7.85
N ASN A 35 -44.80 5.28 6.70
CA ASN A 35 -44.02 4.22 6.10
C ASN A 35 -42.54 4.63 6.11
N SER A 36 -41.65 3.78 6.66
CA SER A 36 -40.21 4.05 6.80
C SER A 36 -39.49 4.30 5.46
N GLN A 37 -40.20 4.21 4.34
CA GLN A 37 -39.78 4.48 2.98
C GLN A 37 -40.34 5.78 2.38
N ALA A 38 -41.16 6.54 3.11
CA ALA A 38 -41.68 7.81 2.61
C ALA A 38 -40.53 8.83 2.44
N PRO A 39 -40.44 9.53 1.29
CA PRO A 39 -39.41 10.56 1.09
C PRO A 39 -39.43 11.59 2.22
N VAL A 40 -38.24 11.96 2.71
CA VAL A 40 -38.06 12.90 3.84
C VAL A 40 -38.89 14.18 3.67
N GLY A 41 -38.96 14.74 2.46
CA GLY A 41 -39.73 15.95 2.19
C GLY A 41 -41.23 15.79 2.46
N THR A 42 -41.82 14.65 2.09
CA THR A 42 -43.25 14.36 2.33
C THR A 42 -43.51 14.18 3.82
N THR A 43 -42.62 13.45 4.50
CA THR A 43 -42.61 13.25 5.96
C THR A 43 -42.53 14.59 6.71
N LEU A 44 -41.61 15.47 6.31
CA LEU A 44 -41.44 16.79 6.91
C LEU A 44 -42.68 17.67 6.68
N ALA A 45 -43.27 17.63 5.48
CA ALA A 45 -44.47 18.40 5.16
C ALA A 45 -45.70 17.97 5.97
N ILE A 46 -45.85 16.66 6.23
CA ILE A 46 -46.92 16.12 7.09
C ILE A 46 -46.73 16.62 8.53
N LEU A 47 -45.51 16.48 9.06
CA LEU A 47 -45.18 16.95 10.40
C LEU A 47 -45.37 18.46 10.55
N GLU A 48 -44.97 19.27 9.55
CA GLU A 48 -45.17 20.72 9.58
C GLU A 48 -46.66 21.07 9.60
N ARG A 49 -47.48 20.36 8.81
CA ARG A 49 -48.94 20.57 8.79
C ARG A 49 -49.57 20.26 10.15
N GLU A 50 -49.16 19.19 10.80
CA GLU A 50 -49.67 18.79 12.12
C GLU A 50 -49.20 19.76 13.22
N MET A 51 -47.94 20.15 13.16
CA MET A 51 -47.33 21.07 14.12
C MET A 51 -47.91 22.47 14.04
N LYS A 52 -48.49 22.92 12.92
CA LYS A 52 -49.16 24.25 12.84
C LYS A 52 -50.24 24.45 13.90
N VAL A 53 -50.99 23.40 14.24
CA VAL A 53 -52.02 23.48 15.29
C VAL A 53 -51.38 23.57 16.67
N LEU A 54 -50.36 22.73 16.94
CA LEU A 54 -49.64 22.72 18.20
C LEU A 54 -48.87 24.02 18.45
N SER A 55 -48.15 24.54 17.45
CA SER A 55 -47.46 25.83 17.52
C SER A 55 -48.44 26.98 17.76
N ALA A 56 -49.64 26.96 17.17
CA ALA A 56 -50.67 27.96 17.46
C ALA A 56 -51.23 27.88 18.89
N VAL A 57 -51.29 26.68 19.49
CA VAL A 57 -51.62 26.51 20.92
C VAL A 57 -50.47 27.01 21.79
N GLN A 58 -49.24 26.60 21.51
CA GLN A 58 -48.04 27.01 22.25
C GLN A 58 -47.83 28.53 22.18
N ALA A 59 -48.04 29.17 21.02
CA ALA A 59 -47.95 30.62 20.87
C ALA A 59 -48.99 31.35 21.75
N ARG A 60 -50.21 30.82 21.86
CA ARG A 60 -51.23 31.37 22.76
C ARG A 60 -50.86 31.20 24.23
N VAL A 61 -50.33 30.03 24.61
CA VAL A 61 -49.83 29.78 25.97
C VAL A 61 -48.65 30.71 26.29
N HIS A 62 -47.69 30.83 25.38
CA HIS A 62 -46.54 31.72 25.50
C HIS A 62 -46.98 33.18 25.69
N HIS A 63 -47.90 33.67 24.86
CA HIS A 63 -48.45 35.02 24.99
C HIS A 63 -49.17 35.22 26.34
N SER A 64 -50.02 34.26 26.73
CA SER A 64 -50.73 34.30 28.02
C SER A 64 -49.77 34.29 29.20
N MET A 65 -48.71 33.48 29.15
CA MET A 65 -47.70 33.40 30.19
C MET A 65 -46.87 34.69 30.28
N GLY A 66 -46.50 35.28 29.13
CA GLY A 66 -45.82 36.57 29.09
C GLY A 66 -46.68 37.68 29.69
N ALA A 67 -47.98 37.72 29.37
CA ALA A 67 -48.92 38.66 29.97
C ALA A 67 -49.06 38.44 31.49
N GLU A 68 -49.15 37.19 31.93
CA GLU A 68 -49.23 36.83 33.35
C GLU A 68 -47.99 37.26 34.13
N LEU A 69 -46.79 36.98 33.62
CA LEU A 69 -45.54 37.39 34.27
C LEU A 69 -45.43 38.92 34.38
N LYS A 70 -45.92 39.67 33.37
CA LYS A 70 -46.01 41.14 33.42
C LYS A 70 -47.05 41.62 34.44
N ILE A 71 -48.13 40.88 34.66
CA ILE A 71 -49.09 41.17 35.74
C ILE A 71 -48.45 40.91 37.10
N LEU A 72 -47.79 39.77 37.28
CA LEU A 72 -47.10 39.42 38.52
C LEU A 72 -46.04 40.44 38.89
N SER A 73 -45.22 40.89 37.93
CA SER A 73 -44.24 41.95 38.15
C SER A 73 -44.89 43.24 38.67
N ARG A 74 -46.03 43.67 38.08
CA ARG A 74 -46.78 44.83 38.58
C ARG A 74 -47.32 44.62 39.99
N ILE A 75 -47.84 43.43 40.29
CA ILE A 75 -48.34 43.12 41.64
C ILE A 75 -47.20 43.14 42.66
N VAL A 76 -46.04 42.57 42.34
CA VAL A 76 -44.86 42.57 43.21
C VAL A 76 -44.33 43.99 43.40
N ARG A 77 -44.33 44.83 42.37
CA ARG A 77 -43.98 46.25 42.52
C ARG A 77 -44.92 47.00 43.46
N ASP A 78 -46.23 46.77 43.33
CA ASP A 78 -47.25 47.55 44.05
C ASP A 78 -47.49 47.03 45.49
N TYR A 79 -47.31 45.71 45.73
CA TYR A 79 -47.67 45.04 46.99
C TYR A 79 -46.57 44.10 47.55
N GLY A 80 -45.40 44.03 46.92
CA GLY A 80 -44.32 43.13 47.33
C GLY A 80 -43.68 43.53 48.67
N PRO A 81 -43.10 42.57 49.40
CA PRO A 81 -42.38 42.87 50.61
C PRO A 81 -41.09 43.63 50.29
N MET A 82 -40.85 44.75 50.97
CA MET A 82 -39.61 45.55 50.85
C MET A 82 -38.36 44.78 51.32
N ARG A 83 -38.55 43.67 52.03
CA ARG A 83 -37.49 42.78 52.51
C ARG A 83 -38.03 41.36 52.65
N TYR A 84 -37.31 40.38 52.12
CA TYR A 84 -37.69 38.98 52.31
C TYR A 84 -37.42 38.53 53.76
N PRO A 85 -38.31 37.75 54.40
CA PRO A 85 -38.16 37.34 55.80
C PRO A 85 -36.98 36.40 56.08
N TYR A 86 -36.32 35.90 55.05
CA TYR A 86 -35.28 34.88 55.12
C TYR A 86 -33.92 35.33 54.57
N ASP A 87 -33.79 36.60 54.14
CA ASP A 87 -32.53 37.15 53.68
C ASP A 87 -32.24 38.51 54.35
N ASP A 88 -31.27 38.48 55.26
CA ASP A 88 -30.83 39.67 55.99
C ASP A 88 -29.66 40.38 55.30
N SER A 89 -29.10 39.79 54.24
CA SER A 89 -27.82 40.18 53.65
C SER A 89 -27.90 41.04 52.38
N GLU A 90 -29.07 41.10 51.74
CA GLU A 90 -29.28 41.88 50.51
C GLU A 90 -29.96 43.24 50.78
N GLU A 91 -29.69 44.20 49.89
CA GLU A 91 -30.35 45.51 49.88
C GLU A 91 -31.88 45.33 49.77
N PRO A 92 -32.67 46.16 50.47
CA PRO A 92 -34.12 46.05 50.43
C PRO A 92 -34.62 46.25 49.01
N LEU A 93 -35.46 45.32 48.52
CA LEU A 93 -36.17 45.47 47.26
C LEU A 93 -37.04 46.73 47.30
N MET A 94 -36.76 47.66 46.40
CA MET A 94 -37.48 48.91 46.25
C MET A 94 -38.46 48.80 45.08
N ALA A 95 -39.59 49.50 45.15
CA ALA A 95 -40.50 49.64 44.01
C ALA A 95 -39.83 50.24 42.76
N GLN A 96 -38.67 50.89 42.93
CA GLN A 96 -37.82 51.43 41.87
C GLN A 96 -37.07 50.35 41.09
N ASP A 97 -36.90 49.14 41.64
CA ASP A 97 -36.23 48.01 40.99
C ASP A 97 -37.10 47.33 39.92
N PHE A 98 -38.42 47.60 39.97
CA PHE A 98 -39.42 47.13 39.00
C PHE A 98 -39.92 48.27 38.11
N ASP A 99 -39.06 49.25 37.83
CA ASP A 99 -39.35 50.34 36.91
C ASP A 99 -39.31 49.90 35.43
N ASP A 100 -39.61 50.81 34.51
CA ASP A 100 -39.64 50.52 33.07
C ASP A 100 -38.26 50.15 32.48
N ARG A 101 -37.19 50.06 33.29
CA ARG A 101 -35.86 49.58 32.87
C ARG A 101 -35.79 48.05 32.85
N VAL A 102 -36.73 47.36 33.52
CA VAL A 102 -36.79 45.89 33.57
C VAL A 102 -38.01 45.41 32.76
N ASP A 103 -37.77 44.77 31.61
CA ASP A 103 -38.83 44.12 30.82
C ASP A 103 -38.75 42.59 30.94
N ILE A 104 -39.92 41.96 30.97
CA ILE A 104 -40.05 40.51 30.99
C ILE A 104 -40.26 40.03 29.56
N ILE A 105 -39.22 39.42 29.01
CA ILE A 105 -39.22 38.85 27.66
C ILE A 105 -39.23 37.32 27.79
N PRO A 106 -40.35 36.65 27.49
CA PRO A 106 -40.37 35.20 27.46
C PRO A 106 -39.48 34.67 26.31
N VAL A 107 -38.56 33.75 26.61
CA VAL A 107 -37.53 33.24 25.67
C VAL A 107 -37.97 31.95 24.95
N SER A 108 -39.22 31.52 25.13
CA SER A 108 -39.73 30.33 24.44
C SER A 108 -40.00 30.65 22.96
N ASP A 109 -39.38 29.91 22.05
CA ASP A 109 -39.69 29.99 20.62
C ASP A 109 -40.71 28.90 20.24
N PRO A 110 -41.99 29.23 20.00
CA PRO A 110 -43.02 28.28 19.59
C PRO A 110 -42.84 27.74 18.15
N ASN A 111 -41.90 28.31 17.39
CA ASN A 111 -41.50 27.86 16.06
C ASN A 111 -40.13 27.13 16.06
N SER A 112 -39.38 27.13 17.17
CA SER A 112 -38.17 26.33 17.28
C SER A 112 -38.59 24.88 17.22
N GLY A 113 -38.14 24.18 16.18
CA GLY A 113 -38.59 22.83 15.92
C GLY A 113 -38.46 21.95 17.15
N THR A 114 -39.54 21.22 17.45
CA THR A 114 -39.58 20.28 18.57
C THR A 114 -38.41 19.31 18.46
N MET A 115 -38.01 18.68 19.57
CA MET A 115 -36.98 17.63 19.52
C MET A 115 -37.30 16.58 18.43
N ALA A 116 -38.57 16.27 18.20
CA ALA A 116 -39.01 15.40 17.11
C ALA A 116 -38.62 15.92 15.71
N GLN A 117 -38.78 17.21 15.42
CA GLN A 117 -38.38 17.79 14.12
C GLN A 117 -36.87 17.76 13.94
N ARG A 118 -36.10 18.07 14.99
CA ARG A 118 -34.64 17.98 14.96
C ARG A 118 -34.18 16.53 14.72
N ILE A 119 -34.75 15.57 15.44
CA ILE A 119 -34.48 14.13 15.26
C ILE A 119 -34.72 13.71 13.80
N MET A 120 -35.84 14.13 13.20
CA MET A 120 -36.16 13.77 11.82
C MET A 120 -35.20 14.40 10.80
N GLN A 121 -34.76 15.64 11.02
CA GLN A 121 -33.74 16.29 10.19
C GLN A 121 -32.41 15.55 10.27
N TYR A 122 -31.98 15.15 11.47
CA TYR A 122 -30.77 14.36 11.67
C TYR A 122 -30.88 12.96 11.08
N GLN A 123 -32.02 12.29 11.23
CA GLN A 123 -32.28 10.99 10.61
C GLN A 123 -32.24 11.07 9.08
N ALA A 124 -32.79 12.13 8.50
CA ALA A 124 -32.72 12.38 7.07
C ALA A 124 -31.29 12.63 6.60
N ALA A 125 -30.53 13.46 7.32
CA ALA A 125 -29.13 13.69 7.04
C ALA A 125 -28.31 12.40 7.11
N LEU A 126 -28.60 11.51 8.08
CA LEU A 126 -27.97 10.19 8.19
C LEU A 126 -28.33 9.26 7.02
N GLN A 127 -29.57 9.31 6.51
CA GLN A 127 -29.95 8.55 5.32
C GLN A 127 -29.24 9.07 4.05
N LEU A 128 -29.12 10.39 3.91
CA LEU A 128 -28.38 11.00 2.80
C LEU A 128 -26.88 10.70 2.88
N SER A 129 -26.30 10.73 4.08
CA SER A 129 -24.89 10.43 4.29
C SER A 129 -24.57 8.97 3.97
N ALA A 130 -25.52 8.03 4.07
CA ALA A 130 -25.33 6.65 3.63
C ALA A 130 -25.11 6.54 2.11
N THR A 131 -25.66 7.48 1.32
CA THR A 131 -25.52 7.48 -0.16
C THR A 131 -24.20 8.10 -0.64
N ALA A 132 -23.66 9.06 0.10
CA ALA A 132 -22.40 9.72 -0.22
C ALA A 132 -21.59 9.98 1.06
N PRO A 133 -21.05 8.93 1.71
CA PRO A 133 -20.34 9.05 2.98
C PRO A 133 -19.21 10.08 2.97
N GLN A 134 -18.52 10.21 1.83
CA GLN A 134 -17.40 11.12 1.62
C GLN A 134 -17.76 12.61 1.69
N MET A 135 -19.04 12.97 1.60
CA MET A 135 -19.49 14.38 1.65
C MET A 135 -19.83 14.84 3.08
N TYR A 136 -19.88 13.91 4.04
CA TYR A 136 -20.39 14.18 5.38
C TYR A 136 -19.36 13.78 6.44
N ASP A 137 -19.23 14.63 7.46
CA ASP A 137 -18.58 14.26 8.72
C ASP A 137 -19.55 13.39 9.52
N LEU A 138 -19.43 12.07 9.34
CA LEU A 138 -20.28 11.10 10.01
C LEU A 138 -20.15 11.15 11.54
N PRO A 139 -18.94 11.22 12.14
CA PRO A 139 -18.79 11.40 13.58
C PRO A 139 -19.55 12.62 14.13
N LEU A 140 -19.38 13.79 13.51
CA LEU A 140 -20.06 15.01 13.94
C LEU A 140 -21.58 14.88 13.80
N LEU A 141 -22.06 14.30 12.70
CA LEU A 141 -23.48 14.12 12.45
C LEU A 141 -24.14 13.20 13.50
N HIS A 142 -23.47 12.11 13.87
CA HIS A 142 -23.97 11.21 14.91
C HIS A 142 -23.90 11.87 16.30
N ARG A 143 -22.86 12.66 16.60
CA ARG A 143 -22.76 13.40 17.87
C ARG A 143 -23.94 14.35 18.04
N GLN A 144 -24.25 15.14 17.01
CA GLN A 144 -25.37 16.08 17.04
C GLN A 144 -26.72 15.37 17.20
N MET A 145 -26.90 14.20 16.58
CA MET A 145 -28.10 13.37 16.78
C MET A 145 -28.24 12.91 18.25
N ILE A 146 -27.15 12.48 18.88
CA ILE A 146 -27.11 12.04 20.28
C ILE A 146 -27.43 13.20 21.23
N GLU A 147 -26.91 14.40 20.96
CA GLU A 147 -27.22 15.61 21.73
C GLU A 147 -28.71 15.97 21.64
N VAL A 148 -29.30 15.88 20.44
CA VAL A 148 -30.73 16.13 20.22
C VAL A 148 -31.60 15.08 20.92
N LEU A 149 -31.13 13.84 21.04
CA LEU A 149 -31.80 12.79 21.82
C LEU A 149 -31.70 13.02 23.34
N GLY A 150 -30.93 14.00 23.79
CA GLY A 150 -30.76 14.35 25.21
C GLY A 150 -29.78 13.45 25.96
N ILE A 151 -28.96 12.68 25.26
CA ILE A 151 -27.89 11.90 25.86
C ILE A 151 -26.75 12.87 26.18
N ARG A 152 -26.41 12.98 27.47
CA ARG A 152 -25.29 13.80 27.95
C ARG A 152 -23.96 13.14 27.53
N ASP A 153 -22.91 13.95 27.44
CA ASP A 153 -21.55 13.51 27.11
C ASP A 153 -21.41 12.88 25.71
N ALA A 154 -22.16 13.40 24.71
CA ALA A 154 -22.06 12.96 23.32
C ALA A 154 -20.63 13.01 22.76
N GLU A 155 -19.83 13.96 23.25
CA GLU A 155 -18.40 14.12 22.94
C GLU A 155 -17.57 12.89 23.34
N ASN A 156 -17.88 12.25 24.48
CA ASN A 156 -17.17 11.06 24.96
C ASN A 156 -17.60 9.78 24.23
N ILE A 157 -18.78 9.78 23.62
CA ILE A 157 -19.34 8.61 22.93
C ILE A 157 -18.79 8.50 21.51
N ILE A 158 -18.64 9.64 20.84
CA ILE A 158 -18.15 9.70 19.46
C ILE A 158 -16.98 10.67 19.43
N PRO A 159 -15.72 10.20 19.42
CA PRO A 159 -14.57 11.08 19.31
C PRO A 159 -14.54 11.77 17.94
N THR A 160 -14.05 13.01 17.90
CA THR A 160 -13.77 13.73 16.65
C THR A 160 -12.28 13.76 16.40
N ASP A 161 -11.88 14.02 15.16
CA ASP A 161 -10.47 14.12 14.71
C ASP A 161 -9.61 15.13 15.51
N LYS A 162 -10.23 15.96 16.35
CA LYS A 162 -9.59 16.95 17.22
C LYS A 162 -9.11 16.37 18.56
N ASP A 163 -9.50 15.15 18.90
CA ASP A 163 -9.24 14.54 20.22
C ASP A 163 -8.16 13.46 20.19
N ILE A 164 -7.63 13.12 19.01
CA ILE A 164 -6.57 12.12 18.84
C ILE A 164 -5.24 12.75 19.28
N LYS A 165 -4.57 12.13 20.24
CA LYS A 165 -3.23 12.56 20.68
C LYS A 165 -2.15 11.89 19.84
N PRO A 166 -1.02 12.56 19.60
CA PRO A 166 0.13 11.91 18.97
C PRO A 166 0.65 10.77 19.85
N THR A 167 0.74 9.59 19.27
CA THR A 167 1.29 8.37 19.90
C THR A 167 2.47 7.85 19.08
N ASP A 168 3.16 6.83 19.59
CA ASP A 168 4.24 6.18 18.87
C ASP A 168 3.70 5.20 17.81
N PRO A 169 4.45 4.89 16.74
CA PRO A 169 3.94 4.10 15.61
C PRO A 169 3.56 2.66 15.99
N VAL A 170 4.11 2.12 17.08
CA VAL A 170 3.74 0.79 17.58
C VAL A 170 2.40 0.85 18.29
N THR A 171 2.18 1.89 19.10
CA THR A 171 0.89 2.17 19.71
C THR A 171 -0.18 2.47 18.65
N GLU A 172 0.14 3.20 17.58
CA GLU A 172 -0.78 3.43 16.46
C GLU A 172 -1.14 2.12 15.73
N ASN A 173 -0.17 1.22 15.51
CA ASN A 173 -0.44 -0.12 14.99
C ASN A 173 -1.40 -0.90 15.90
N MET A 174 -1.22 -0.81 17.22
CA MET A 174 -2.11 -1.43 18.20
C MET A 174 -3.51 -0.82 18.14
N MET A 175 -3.62 0.51 18.10
CA MET A 175 -4.90 1.24 18.00
C MET A 175 -5.68 0.81 16.75
N ILE A 176 -5.01 0.74 15.59
CA ILE A 176 -5.63 0.27 14.34
C ILE A 176 -6.12 -1.18 14.47
N MET A 177 -5.35 -2.07 15.12
CA MET A 177 -5.78 -3.45 15.37
C MET A 177 -6.99 -3.53 16.31
N MET A 178 -7.08 -2.62 17.28
CA MET A 178 -8.20 -2.48 18.21
C MET A 178 -9.40 -1.74 17.58
N GLY A 179 -9.24 -1.16 16.39
CA GLY A 179 -10.27 -0.40 15.69
C GLY A 179 -10.44 1.04 16.20
N GLU A 180 -9.42 1.56 16.89
CA GLU A 180 -9.38 2.95 17.36
C GLU A 180 -8.85 3.87 16.24
N PRO A 181 -9.35 5.12 16.16
CA PRO A 181 -8.90 6.08 15.16
C PRO A 181 -7.49 6.59 15.47
N VAL A 182 -6.70 6.81 14.42
CA VAL A 182 -5.33 7.37 14.48
C VAL A 182 -5.21 8.52 13.46
N LYS A 183 -4.22 9.39 13.65
CA LYS A 183 -3.98 10.56 12.79
C LYS A 183 -2.49 10.90 12.75
N ALA A 184 -1.96 11.17 11.58
CA ALA A 184 -0.58 11.61 11.41
C ALA A 184 -0.41 13.12 11.71
N PHE A 185 0.71 13.50 12.30
CA PHE A 185 1.05 14.89 12.62
C PHE A 185 2.31 15.34 11.87
N ALA A 186 2.29 16.56 11.33
CA ALA A 186 3.34 17.09 10.44
C ALA A 186 4.78 17.11 11.01
N TYR A 187 4.95 17.09 12.34
CA TYR A 187 6.26 17.12 12.99
C TYR A 187 6.86 15.71 13.22
N GLN A 188 6.09 14.64 13.00
CA GLN A 188 6.56 13.27 13.20
C GLN A 188 7.60 12.90 12.13
N ASP A 189 8.43 11.91 12.46
CA ASP A 189 9.27 11.25 11.46
C ASP A 189 8.40 10.31 10.62
N HIS A 190 7.93 10.82 9.49
CA HIS A 190 7.01 10.08 8.61
C HIS A 190 7.69 8.89 7.94
N GLU A 191 8.99 8.95 7.64
CA GLU A 191 9.71 7.83 7.04
C GLU A 191 9.78 6.64 8.02
N ALA A 192 10.14 6.91 9.28
CA ALA A 192 10.18 5.89 10.33
C ALA A 192 8.78 5.30 10.64
N HIS A 193 7.73 6.13 10.63
CA HIS A 193 6.35 5.67 10.82
C HIS A 193 5.91 4.75 9.66
N ILE A 194 6.12 5.17 8.40
CA ILE A 194 5.79 4.35 7.22
C ILE A 194 6.48 3.00 7.29
N GLN A 195 7.79 2.97 7.58
CA GLN A 195 8.53 1.71 7.71
C GLN A 195 7.95 0.81 8.81
N THR A 196 7.56 1.39 9.94
CA THR A 196 6.98 0.64 11.07
C THR A 196 5.59 0.08 10.75
N HIS A 197 4.72 0.84 10.08
CA HIS A 197 3.40 0.37 9.63
C HIS A 197 3.51 -0.70 8.54
N MET A 198 4.42 -0.54 7.57
CA MET A 198 4.68 -1.53 6.53
C MET A 198 5.20 -2.84 7.13
N ALA A 199 6.14 -2.77 8.08
CA ALA A 199 6.64 -3.95 8.79
C ALA A 199 5.53 -4.66 9.57
N ALA A 200 4.61 -3.94 10.21
CA ALA A 200 3.47 -4.52 10.89
C ALA A 200 2.48 -5.18 9.92
N MET A 201 2.29 -4.62 8.72
CA MET A 201 1.42 -5.19 7.68
C MET A 201 1.99 -6.47 7.08
N GLU A 202 3.32 -6.61 7.04
CA GLU A 202 4.01 -7.80 6.54
C GLU A 202 4.23 -8.88 7.61
N ASP A 203 4.03 -8.57 8.90
CA ASP A 203 4.23 -9.53 9.99
C ASP A 203 3.26 -10.72 9.86
N PRO A 204 3.76 -11.97 9.70
CA PRO A 204 2.92 -13.15 9.51
C PRO A 204 1.93 -13.41 10.64
N LYS A 205 2.25 -13.01 11.89
CA LYS A 205 1.35 -13.16 13.04
C LYS A 205 0.21 -12.16 12.96
N ILE A 206 0.50 -10.91 12.61
CA ILE A 206 -0.50 -9.86 12.43
C ILE A 206 -1.42 -10.21 11.26
N VAL A 207 -0.85 -10.58 10.10
CA VAL A 207 -1.62 -10.98 8.92
C VAL A 207 -2.56 -12.15 9.23
N LYS A 208 -2.05 -13.17 9.92
CA LYS A 208 -2.89 -14.31 10.31
C LYS A 208 -4.03 -13.89 11.24
N MET A 209 -3.73 -13.07 12.25
CA MET A 209 -4.74 -12.60 13.19
C MET A 209 -5.80 -11.72 12.51
N LEU A 210 -5.36 -10.81 11.64
CA LEU A 210 -6.24 -9.93 10.88
C LEU A 210 -7.11 -10.72 9.91
N SER A 211 -6.57 -11.77 9.26
CA SER A 211 -7.34 -12.63 8.33
C SER A 211 -8.48 -13.40 8.99
N MET A 212 -8.40 -13.62 10.31
CA MET A 212 -9.45 -14.29 11.09
C MET A 212 -10.52 -13.31 11.61
N ALA A 213 -10.26 -12.00 11.56
CA ALA A 213 -11.17 -11.00 12.09
C ALA A 213 -12.26 -10.64 11.05
N PRO A 214 -13.54 -10.51 11.45
CA PRO A 214 -14.62 -10.17 10.53
C PRO A 214 -14.49 -8.74 9.96
N ASP A 215 -13.77 -7.87 10.66
CA ASP A 215 -13.51 -6.47 10.30
C ASP A 215 -12.14 -6.24 9.65
N ALA A 216 -11.46 -7.31 9.19
CA ALA A 216 -10.13 -7.28 8.60
C ALA A 216 -9.96 -6.20 7.51
N LYS A 217 -10.94 -6.11 6.60
CA LYS A 217 -10.90 -5.15 5.48
C LYS A 217 -10.97 -3.71 5.95
N VAL A 218 -11.74 -3.44 7.00
CA VAL A 218 -11.90 -2.08 7.55
C VAL A 218 -10.61 -1.65 8.23
N LYS A 219 -10.02 -2.52 9.04
CA LYS A 219 -8.74 -2.26 9.71
C LYS A 219 -7.59 -2.11 8.73
N GLN A 220 -7.55 -2.93 7.68
CA GLN A 220 -6.57 -2.79 6.61
C GLN A 220 -6.74 -1.45 5.85
N ALA A 221 -7.98 -1.05 5.59
CA ALA A 221 -8.26 0.25 4.97
C ALA A 221 -7.84 1.42 5.87
N ALA A 222 -8.09 1.34 7.18
CA ALA A 222 -7.66 2.35 8.15
C ALA A 222 -6.12 2.46 8.22
N MET A 223 -5.41 1.33 8.23
CA MET A 223 -3.94 1.30 8.15
C MET A 223 -3.43 1.97 6.86
N MET A 224 -4.01 1.63 5.71
CA MET A 224 -3.61 2.22 4.43
C MET A 224 -3.92 3.71 4.35
N ALA A 225 -5.03 4.16 4.95
CA ALA A 225 -5.37 5.57 5.05
C ALA A 225 -4.33 6.33 5.90
N HIS A 226 -3.96 5.80 7.06
CA HIS A 226 -2.94 6.38 7.94
C HIS A 226 -1.55 6.42 7.27
N ILE A 227 -1.14 5.34 6.59
CA ILE A 227 0.09 5.35 5.78
C ILE A 227 0.02 6.43 4.69
N ALA A 228 -1.13 6.62 4.04
CA ALA A 228 -1.30 7.66 3.03
C ALA A 228 -1.16 9.07 3.61
N GLU A 229 -1.63 9.31 4.84
CA GLU A 229 -1.38 10.58 5.54
C GLU A 229 0.12 10.82 5.75
N HIS A 230 0.85 9.82 6.26
CA HIS A 230 2.31 9.94 6.41
C HIS A 230 3.02 10.16 5.07
N VAL A 231 2.60 9.50 3.99
CA VAL A 231 3.17 9.72 2.65
C VAL A 231 2.91 11.14 2.17
N ALA A 232 1.71 11.69 2.41
CA ALA A 232 1.40 13.07 2.05
C ALA A 232 2.27 14.08 2.82
N PHE A 233 2.47 13.87 4.12
CA PHE A 233 3.37 14.73 4.91
C PHE A 233 4.84 14.55 4.54
N LEU A 234 5.28 13.32 4.23
CA LEU A 234 6.64 13.06 3.76
C LEU A 234 6.91 13.79 2.44
N TYR A 235 5.98 13.74 1.49
CA TYR A 235 6.07 14.47 0.23
C TYR A 235 6.20 15.98 0.46
N ARG A 236 5.43 16.51 1.41
CA ARG A 236 5.54 17.92 1.82
C ARG A 236 6.93 18.24 2.41
N GLN A 237 7.41 17.44 3.36
CA GLN A 237 8.75 17.64 3.96
C GLN A 237 9.87 17.55 2.90
N GLN A 238 9.73 16.65 1.92
CA GLN A 238 10.69 16.55 0.81
C GLN A 238 10.66 17.79 -0.09
N ILE A 239 9.48 18.34 -0.38
CA ILE A 239 9.36 19.63 -1.10
C ILE A 239 10.01 20.75 -0.29
N GLU A 240 9.71 20.87 1.01
CA GLU A 240 10.30 21.87 1.90
C GLU A 240 11.83 21.78 1.92
N LYS A 241 12.38 20.56 1.89
CA LYS A 241 13.82 20.29 1.84
C LYS A 241 14.46 20.71 0.52
N GLU A 242 13.82 20.45 -0.62
CA GLU A 242 14.32 20.90 -1.93
C GLU A 242 14.17 22.42 -2.11
N LEU A 243 13.17 23.01 -1.48
CA LEU A 243 12.90 24.46 -1.49
C LEU A 243 13.81 25.24 -0.53
N GLY A 244 14.23 24.61 0.56
CA GLY A 244 15.00 25.25 1.65
C GLY A 244 14.18 26.21 2.51
N VAL A 245 12.85 26.17 2.42
CA VAL A 245 11.92 27.03 3.16
C VAL A 245 10.74 26.18 3.64
N GLU A 246 10.33 26.39 4.89
CA GLU A 246 9.15 25.74 5.46
C GLU A 246 7.87 26.29 4.82
N LEU A 247 6.96 25.40 4.40
CA LEU A 247 5.67 25.82 3.86
C LEU A 247 4.74 26.21 5.01
N PRO A 248 3.71 27.05 4.77
CA PRO A 248 2.72 27.36 5.80
C PRO A 248 1.96 26.11 6.26
N PRO A 249 1.49 26.05 7.51
CA PRO A 249 0.74 24.91 8.02
C PRO A 249 -0.46 24.57 7.12
N PRO A 250 -0.75 23.28 6.87
CA PRO A 250 -1.84 22.88 5.97
C PRO A 250 -3.24 23.25 6.49
N ASP A 251 -3.38 23.45 7.80
CA ASP A 251 -4.66 23.73 8.46
C ASP A 251 -5.00 25.23 8.51
N GLU A 252 -4.09 26.09 8.06
CA GLU A 252 -4.29 27.54 8.06
C GLU A 252 -4.83 28.05 6.72
N PRO A 253 -5.93 28.83 6.71
CA PRO A 253 -6.44 29.41 5.48
C PRO A 253 -5.44 30.44 4.91
N LEU A 254 -4.98 30.19 3.68
CA LEU A 254 -4.04 31.07 3.00
C LEU A 254 -4.76 32.14 2.15
N PRO A 255 -4.34 33.42 2.23
CA PRO A 255 -4.76 34.44 1.28
C PRO A 255 -4.43 34.07 -0.17
N GLU A 256 -5.31 34.44 -1.11
CA GLU A 256 -5.17 34.09 -2.54
C GLU A 256 -3.83 34.51 -3.15
N ASP A 257 -3.29 35.66 -2.74
CA ASP A 257 -2.01 36.18 -3.23
C ASP A 257 -0.81 35.38 -2.71
N ILE A 258 -0.92 34.84 -1.49
CA ILE A 258 0.10 34.00 -0.86
C ILE A 258 0.07 32.60 -1.50
N GLU A 259 -1.12 32.02 -1.69
CA GLU A 259 -1.28 30.75 -2.40
C GLU A 259 -0.65 30.80 -3.79
N LEU A 260 -0.94 31.83 -4.59
CA LEU A 260 -0.41 31.95 -5.94
C LEU A 260 1.13 32.03 -5.96
N ARG A 261 1.71 32.73 -4.99
CA ARG A 261 3.16 32.86 -4.86
C ARG A 261 3.81 31.55 -4.44
N ILE A 262 3.22 30.83 -3.49
CA ILE A 262 3.67 29.52 -3.06
C ILE A 262 3.58 28.52 -4.22
N SER A 263 2.46 28.48 -4.93
CA SER A 263 2.25 27.58 -6.07
C SER A 263 3.31 27.78 -7.17
N LYS A 264 3.69 29.02 -7.48
CA LYS A 264 4.79 29.31 -8.43
C LYS A 264 6.15 28.88 -7.93
N LEU A 265 6.37 28.92 -6.62
CA LEU A 265 7.64 28.59 -5.96
C LEU A 265 7.80 27.07 -5.77
N VAL A 266 6.72 26.36 -5.43
CA VAL A 266 6.67 24.92 -5.19
C VAL A 266 6.67 24.12 -6.49
N ALA A 267 6.04 24.61 -7.56
CA ALA A 267 5.97 23.89 -8.84
C ALA A 267 7.33 23.37 -9.38
N PRO A 268 8.42 24.18 -9.44
CA PRO A 268 9.72 23.67 -9.88
C PRO A 268 10.34 22.68 -8.88
N ALA A 269 10.16 22.88 -7.56
CA ALA A 269 10.65 21.96 -6.53
C ALA A 269 9.94 20.59 -6.63
N ALA A 270 8.62 20.58 -6.83
CA ALA A 270 7.85 19.37 -7.06
C ALA A 270 8.31 18.62 -8.33
N ALA A 271 8.62 19.34 -9.41
CA ALA A 271 9.16 18.75 -10.64
C ALA A 271 10.55 18.12 -10.42
N GLN A 272 11.42 18.78 -9.64
CA GLN A 272 12.73 18.27 -9.28
C GLN A 272 12.64 17.03 -8.41
N LEU A 273 11.81 17.05 -7.36
CA LEU A 273 11.54 15.92 -6.49
C LEU A 273 11.01 14.73 -7.29
N THR A 274 10.00 14.94 -8.12
CA THR A 274 9.47 13.89 -9.02
C THR A 274 10.56 13.30 -9.91
N GLY A 275 11.48 14.12 -10.43
CA GLY A 275 12.60 13.66 -11.24
C GLY A 275 13.67 12.90 -10.44
N LYS A 276 13.82 13.20 -9.15
CA LYS A 276 14.70 12.49 -8.22
C LYS A 276 14.08 11.15 -7.83
N ASP A 277 12.82 11.11 -7.44
CA ASP A 277 12.10 9.89 -7.05
C ASP A 277 12.02 8.89 -8.20
N LYS A 278 11.81 9.36 -9.44
CA LYS A 278 11.88 8.49 -10.63
C LYS A 278 13.24 7.82 -10.78
N ARG A 279 14.33 8.55 -10.54
CA ARG A 279 15.69 8.01 -10.61
C ARG A 279 15.97 7.06 -9.45
N GLU A 280 15.49 7.38 -8.25
CA GLU A 280 15.63 6.50 -7.08
C GLU A 280 14.84 5.20 -7.25
N MET A 281 13.60 5.26 -7.73
CA MET A 281 12.81 4.07 -8.05
C MET A 281 13.43 3.24 -9.19
N GLU A 282 13.98 3.88 -10.22
CA GLU A 282 14.69 3.17 -11.28
C GLU A 282 15.95 2.48 -10.74
N ALA A 283 16.71 3.16 -9.87
CA ALA A 283 17.87 2.58 -9.20
C ALA A 283 17.50 1.42 -8.27
N GLN A 284 16.43 1.55 -7.48
CA GLN A 284 15.91 0.47 -6.63
C GLN A 284 15.45 -0.72 -7.46
N ARG A 285 14.68 -0.50 -8.52
CA ARG A 285 14.25 -1.57 -9.44
C ARG A 285 15.43 -2.29 -10.08
N ILE A 286 16.47 -1.57 -10.49
CA ILE A 286 17.71 -2.17 -11.01
C ILE A 286 18.41 -3.00 -9.91
N GLN A 287 18.44 -2.50 -8.68
CA GLN A 287 19.04 -3.20 -7.54
C GLN A 287 18.25 -4.46 -7.15
N GLU A 288 16.93 -4.42 -7.18
CA GLU A 288 16.05 -5.57 -6.97
C GLU A 288 16.21 -6.61 -8.07
N GLN A 289 16.27 -6.17 -9.34
CA GLN A 289 16.56 -7.07 -10.46
C GLN A 289 17.94 -7.73 -10.32
N MET A 290 18.97 -7.02 -9.83
CA MET A 290 20.27 -7.62 -9.52
C MET A 290 20.22 -8.62 -8.36
N LYS A 291 19.29 -8.46 -7.41
CA LYS A 291 19.04 -9.41 -6.33
C LYS A 291 18.11 -10.56 -6.75
N ASP A 292 17.51 -10.49 -7.93
CA ASP A 292 16.64 -11.54 -8.45
C ASP A 292 17.45 -12.85 -8.61
N PRO A 293 17.03 -13.93 -7.94
CA PRO A 293 17.67 -15.24 -8.05
C PRO A 293 17.82 -15.71 -9.49
N VAL A 294 16.92 -15.32 -10.39
CA VAL A 294 16.98 -15.70 -11.81
C VAL A 294 18.17 -15.05 -12.50
N ILE A 295 18.43 -13.76 -12.25
CA ILE A 295 19.57 -13.04 -12.84
C ILE A 295 20.88 -13.56 -12.23
N GLN A 296 20.90 -13.87 -10.93
CA GLN A 296 22.06 -14.49 -10.28
C GLN A 296 22.34 -15.89 -10.84
N LEU A 297 21.31 -16.70 -11.05
CA LEU A 297 21.44 -18.01 -11.70
C LEU A 297 21.92 -17.87 -13.14
N GLN A 298 21.45 -16.88 -13.89
CA GLN A 298 21.89 -16.63 -15.27
C GLN A 298 23.35 -16.17 -15.33
N GLN A 299 23.79 -15.33 -14.38
CA GLN A 299 25.20 -14.98 -14.21
C GLN A 299 26.05 -16.20 -13.85
N ALA A 300 25.59 -17.03 -12.90
CA ALA A 300 26.27 -18.26 -12.52
C ALA A 300 26.34 -19.26 -13.68
N GLU A 301 25.27 -19.40 -14.48
CA GLU A 301 25.22 -20.26 -15.66
C GLU A 301 26.17 -19.78 -16.76
N LEU A 302 26.25 -18.47 -17.00
CA LEU A 302 27.21 -17.88 -17.94
C LEU A 302 28.66 -18.11 -17.49
N GLN A 303 28.96 -17.95 -16.20
CA GLN A 303 30.28 -18.28 -15.65
C GLN A 303 30.59 -19.77 -15.79
N LEU A 304 29.61 -20.64 -15.55
CA LEU A 304 29.78 -22.09 -15.72
C LEU A 304 30.04 -22.44 -17.19
N LYS A 305 29.31 -21.84 -18.13
CA LYS A 305 29.53 -22.01 -19.58
C LYS A 305 30.89 -21.47 -20.02
N ALA A 306 31.33 -20.32 -19.49
CA ALA A 306 32.66 -19.78 -19.76
C ALA A 306 33.76 -20.72 -19.26
N LYS A 307 33.62 -21.26 -18.04
CA LYS A 307 34.54 -22.25 -17.48
C LYS A 307 34.53 -23.55 -18.29
N GLN A 308 33.35 -24.06 -18.66
CA GLN A 308 33.22 -25.24 -19.53
C GLN A 308 33.86 -25.03 -20.90
N ALA A 309 33.72 -23.84 -21.50
CA ALA A 309 34.39 -23.51 -22.75
C ALA A 309 35.91 -23.48 -22.58
N GLN A 310 36.41 -22.91 -21.49
CA GLN A 310 37.84 -22.86 -21.17
C GLN A 310 38.42 -24.25 -20.89
N ASP A 311 37.71 -25.06 -20.12
CA ASP A 311 38.05 -26.46 -19.84
C ASP A 311 38.06 -27.26 -21.15
N LYS A 312 37.07 -27.04 -22.04
CA LYS A 312 37.03 -27.66 -23.36
C LYS A 312 38.25 -27.29 -24.20
N VAL A 313 38.62 -26.01 -24.25
CA VAL A 313 39.85 -25.54 -24.93
C VAL A 313 41.10 -26.19 -24.32
N GLN A 314 41.19 -26.32 -23.00
CA GLN A 314 42.32 -27.02 -22.36
C GLN A 314 42.34 -28.51 -22.70
N THR A 315 41.20 -29.18 -22.69
CA THR A 315 41.11 -30.60 -23.06
C THR A 315 41.44 -30.84 -24.53
N ASP A 316 41.00 -29.95 -25.42
CA ASP A 316 41.31 -30.03 -26.85
C ASP A 316 42.80 -29.76 -27.09
N MET A 317 43.40 -28.79 -26.38
CA MET A 317 44.85 -28.57 -26.41
C MET A 317 45.65 -29.76 -25.87
N ALA A 318 45.19 -30.39 -24.78
CA ALA A 318 45.82 -31.58 -24.22
C ALA A 318 45.71 -32.78 -25.18
N ARG A 319 44.56 -32.95 -25.86
CA ARG A 319 44.39 -33.96 -26.92
C ARG A 319 45.31 -33.71 -28.11
N ILE A 320 45.38 -32.47 -28.59
CA ILE A 320 46.28 -32.09 -29.69
C ILE A 320 47.74 -32.37 -29.32
N GLN A 321 48.16 -32.06 -28.09
CA GLN A 321 49.51 -32.36 -27.61
C GLN A 321 49.77 -33.87 -27.51
N ALA A 322 48.81 -34.65 -27.00
CA ALA A 322 48.91 -36.09 -26.93
C ALA A 322 49.00 -36.72 -28.33
N ASP A 323 48.19 -36.25 -29.29
CA ASP A 323 48.23 -36.71 -30.68
C ASP A 323 49.54 -36.32 -31.37
N LEU A 324 50.09 -35.12 -31.10
CA LEU A 324 51.41 -34.70 -31.56
C LEU A 324 52.52 -35.59 -31.00
N ALA A 325 52.48 -35.89 -29.71
CA ALA A 325 53.45 -36.78 -29.07
C ALA A 325 53.38 -38.19 -29.65
N LYS A 326 52.18 -38.74 -29.81
CA LYS A 326 51.94 -40.05 -30.42
C LYS A 326 52.42 -40.11 -31.87
N ASN A 327 52.17 -39.06 -32.65
CA ASN A 327 52.64 -38.98 -34.03
C ASN A 327 54.16 -38.84 -34.10
N ARG A 328 54.81 -38.11 -33.19
CA ARG A 328 56.28 -38.05 -33.10
C ARG A 328 56.88 -39.40 -32.77
N GLU A 329 56.36 -40.07 -31.74
CA GLU A 329 56.82 -41.40 -31.33
C GLU A 329 56.62 -42.42 -32.46
N LYS A 330 55.47 -42.39 -33.14
CA LYS A 330 55.23 -43.23 -34.32
C LYS A 330 56.23 -42.96 -35.45
N THR A 331 56.52 -41.68 -35.70
CA THR A 331 57.49 -41.27 -36.74
C THR A 331 58.90 -41.73 -36.39
N GLU A 332 59.31 -41.63 -35.12
CA GLU A 332 60.60 -42.12 -34.63
C GLU A 332 60.70 -43.65 -34.75
N LEU A 333 59.65 -44.37 -34.36
CA LEU A 333 59.59 -45.83 -34.44
C LEU A 333 59.60 -46.33 -35.89
N GLU A 334 58.94 -45.62 -36.82
CA GLU A 334 59.05 -45.86 -38.26
C GLU A 334 60.48 -45.58 -38.77
N ARG A 335 61.12 -44.50 -38.31
CA ARG A 335 62.53 -44.18 -38.64
C ARG A 335 63.49 -45.25 -38.17
N ASP A 336 63.32 -45.75 -36.95
CA ASP A 336 64.15 -46.77 -36.35
C ASP A 336 63.99 -48.11 -37.07
N LYS A 337 62.75 -48.48 -37.43
CA LYS A 337 62.49 -49.64 -38.29
C LYS A 337 63.18 -49.50 -39.65
N LEU A 338 63.05 -48.34 -40.30
CA LEU A 338 63.72 -48.09 -41.59
C LEU A 338 65.25 -48.17 -41.47
N SER A 339 65.81 -47.66 -40.38
CA SER A 339 67.26 -47.73 -40.10
C SER A 339 67.71 -49.18 -39.86
N GLN A 340 66.93 -49.97 -39.12
CA GLN A 340 67.21 -51.39 -38.91
C GLN A 340 67.10 -52.19 -40.21
N GLU A 341 66.07 -51.95 -41.01
CA GLU A 341 65.92 -52.57 -42.34
C GLU A 341 67.09 -52.22 -43.25
N ALA A 342 67.51 -50.95 -43.31
CA ALA A 342 68.66 -50.51 -44.08
C ALA A 342 69.98 -51.17 -43.60
N LYS A 343 70.15 -51.37 -42.29
CA LYS A 343 71.32 -52.10 -41.73
C LYS A 343 71.30 -53.59 -42.09
N VAL A 344 70.13 -54.23 -42.02
CA VAL A 344 69.98 -55.64 -42.37
C VAL A 344 70.19 -55.86 -43.87
N GLU A 345 69.67 -54.97 -44.70
CA GLU A 345 69.87 -55.02 -46.15
C GLU A 345 71.33 -54.73 -46.52
N GLY A 346 71.95 -53.73 -45.89
CA GLY A 346 73.39 -53.45 -46.04
C GLY A 346 74.28 -54.61 -45.61
N ALA A 347 73.94 -55.28 -44.50
CA ALA A 347 74.65 -56.48 -44.05
C ALA A 347 74.49 -57.66 -45.03
N LYS A 348 73.27 -57.88 -45.57
CA LYS A 348 73.03 -58.89 -46.61
C LYS A 348 73.80 -58.59 -47.89
N LEU A 349 73.89 -57.31 -48.28
CA LEU A 349 74.68 -56.88 -49.44
C LEU A 349 76.17 -57.12 -49.20
N GLY A 350 76.68 -56.81 -48.01
CA GLY A 350 78.06 -57.08 -47.61
C GLY A 350 78.42 -58.57 -47.62
N VAL A 351 77.50 -59.44 -47.17
CA VAL A 351 77.69 -60.90 -47.25
C VAL A 351 77.73 -61.39 -48.70
N ARG A 352 76.84 -60.90 -49.57
CA ARG A 352 76.88 -61.27 -51.01
C ARG A 352 78.17 -60.82 -51.70
N ILE A 353 78.64 -59.61 -51.42
CA ILE A 353 79.91 -59.12 -51.98
C ILE A 353 81.09 -59.99 -51.50
N ALA A 354 81.08 -60.44 -50.24
CA ALA A 354 82.10 -61.35 -49.72
C ALA A 354 82.01 -62.75 -50.36
N GLU A 355 80.79 -63.27 -50.59
CA GLU A 355 80.58 -64.54 -51.31
C GLU A 355 81.06 -64.45 -52.76
N ASP A 356 80.74 -63.37 -53.47
CA ASP A 356 81.17 -63.15 -54.87
C ASP A 356 82.70 -63.00 -54.97
N ALA A 357 83.33 -62.26 -54.05
CA ALA A 357 84.79 -62.14 -53.98
C ALA A 357 85.45 -63.50 -53.72
N SER A 358 84.89 -64.32 -52.84
CA SER A 358 85.40 -65.67 -52.57
C SER A 358 85.26 -66.61 -53.78
N ARG A 359 84.19 -66.46 -54.57
CA ARG A 359 84.00 -67.23 -55.81
C ARG A 359 85.01 -66.84 -56.88
N GLU A 360 85.28 -65.55 -57.07
CA GLU A 360 86.31 -65.08 -58.01
C GLU A 360 87.70 -65.61 -57.62
N GLU A 361 88.00 -65.71 -56.33
CA GLU A 361 89.28 -66.20 -55.84
C GLU A 361 89.45 -67.72 -56.07
N ILE A 362 88.37 -68.48 -55.90
CA ILE A 362 88.32 -69.91 -56.21
C ILE A 362 88.47 -70.16 -57.72
N GLU A 363 87.84 -69.34 -58.58
CA GLU A 363 87.98 -69.43 -60.04
C GLU A 363 89.40 -69.10 -60.51
N LYS A 364 90.04 -68.07 -59.94
CA LYS A 364 91.45 -67.77 -60.22
C LYS A 364 92.39 -68.94 -59.86
N SER A 365 92.11 -69.66 -58.77
CA SER A 365 92.90 -70.85 -58.42
C SER A 365 92.71 -72.01 -59.40
N ARG A 366 91.48 -72.20 -59.91
CA ARG A 366 91.16 -73.22 -60.92
C ARG A 366 91.83 -72.92 -62.26
N MET A 367 91.88 -71.66 -62.67
CA MET A 367 92.55 -71.26 -63.92
C MET A 367 94.06 -71.54 -63.86
N LYS A 368 94.74 -71.16 -62.76
CA LYS A 368 96.17 -71.47 -62.57
C LYS A 368 96.47 -72.98 -62.62
N SER A 369 95.58 -73.80 -62.08
CA SER A 369 95.75 -75.26 -62.10
C SER A 369 95.54 -75.86 -63.50
N LYS A 370 94.75 -75.22 -64.36
CA LYS A 370 94.51 -75.62 -65.75
C LYS A 370 95.72 -75.27 -66.65
N ASP A 371 96.28 -74.08 -66.48
CA ASP A 371 97.46 -73.63 -67.24
C ASP A 371 98.69 -74.52 -66.99
N LEU A 372 98.85 -75.00 -65.75
CA LEU A 372 99.90 -75.97 -65.37
C LEU A 372 99.73 -77.32 -66.07
N LEU A 373 98.50 -77.79 -66.24
CA LEU A 373 98.20 -79.06 -66.92
C LEU A 373 98.42 -78.97 -68.44
N ASP A 374 98.07 -77.84 -69.05
CA ASP A 374 98.28 -77.62 -70.48
C ASP A 374 99.78 -77.41 -70.81
N GLY A 375 100.54 -76.76 -69.92
CA GLY A 375 102.01 -76.66 -70.06
C GLY A 375 102.74 -78.01 -70.01
N VAL A 376 102.26 -78.95 -69.18
CA VAL A 376 102.81 -80.32 -69.11
C VAL A 376 102.48 -81.12 -70.38
N LYS A 377 101.29 -80.94 -70.96
CA LYS A 377 100.92 -81.61 -72.23
C LYS A 377 101.77 -81.13 -73.42
N VAL A 378 101.99 -79.82 -73.55
CA VAL A 378 102.86 -79.27 -74.60
C VAL A 378 104.30 -79.78 -74.47
N GLY A 379 104.81 -79.93 -73.24
CA GLY A 379 106.13 -80.52 -72.99
C GLY A 379 106.25 -81.99 -73.42
N VAL A 380 105.18 -82.78 -73.29
CA VAL A 380 105.13 -84.19 -73.71
C VAL A 380 105.04 -84.32 -75.23
N ASP A 381 104.33 -83.42 -75.90
CA ASP A 381 104.19 -83.45 -77.36
C ASP A 381 105.49 -83.03 -78.07
N ILE A 382 106.25 -82.07 -77.51
CA ILE A 382 107.59 -81.69 -78.03
C ILE A 382 108.60 -82.84 -77.83
N ALA A 383 108.52 -83.58 -76.73
CA ALA A 383 109.40 -84.73 -76.49
C ALA A 383 109.14 -85.90 -77.46
N LYS A 384 107.88 -86.06 -77.93
CA LYS A 384 107.52 -87.08 -78.92
C LYS A 384 107.98 -86.77 -80.34
N GLU A 385 108.15 -85.50 -80.71
CA GLU A 385 108.64 -85.10 -82.05
C GLU A 385 110.18 -85.18 -82.18
N LEU A 386 110.93 -85.29 -81.07
CA LEU A 386 112.39 -85.31 -81.05
C LEU A 386 113.03 -86.71 -80.90
N SER A 387 112.22 -87.76 -80.69
CA SER A 387 112.69 -89.16 -80.63
C SER A 387 112.01 -90.00 -81.69
N GLY A 388 112.70 -90.24 -82.82
CA GLY A 388 112.24 -91.13 -83.87
C GLY A 388 112.40 -92.61 -83.52
N GLU A 389 111.27 -93.32 -83.53
CA GLU A 389 111.01 -94.70 -84.03
C GLU A 389 109.50 -94.97 -84.02
#